data_AF-A0A7L3X2M3-F1
#
_entry.id   AF-A0A7L3X2M3-F1
#
_cell.length_a   1.000
_cell.length_b   1.000
_cell.length_c   1.000
_cell.angle_alpha   90.00
_cell.angle_beta   90.00
_cell.angle_gamma   90.00
#
_symmetry.space_group_name_H-M   'P 1'
#
loop_
_entity.id
_entity.type
_entity.pdbx_description
1 polymer ?
#
loop_
_entity_poly.entity_id
_entity_poly.type
_entity_poly.pdbx_seq_one_letter_code
_entity_poly.pdbx_strand_id
1 'polypeptide(L)'
;LFLTQGGLKAVVWTDVFQVGIMVAGFSSVIIRAVVVQNGIGTIVNDSYHGGRLNFWDFNPNPLQRHTFWTIVIGGTFTWTGIYGVNQSQVQRYIACKSRLHAKMSLYINLVGLWVILACATLCGLSLYSIYKDCDPWTAKQVSALDQLMPYLVLDILHDFPGLPGLFVASAYSGTLSTVSSSINALAAVTVEDLIKPYFKSLSEKKLSWISMGMSLFYGVVCIAMAAVASLMGALLQAALSIFGMVGGPLLGLFALGILCSFANGVGAFVGLISGFVVSLWVGIGSQIYRPLPERTKPLYLSIAGCNITSGNLTSTENPLTTMFSTPAVERPALADNWYSLSYLYFSTLGTLITVLVGILISLLTGGLKQNIDHRFLLTKEDFLSNFSWAKSEKKVEVLNWKPFTVAAKGTDNPAFSHIEMDVASNTNEVNGLRI
;
A
#
# COMPACT_ATOMS: atom_id res chain seq x y z
N LEU A 1 16.02 9.67 -11.66
CA LEU A 1 16.19 10.83 -12.56
C LEU A 1 15.04 11.83 -12.42
N PHE A 2 13.78 11.43 -12.64
CA PHE A 2 12.62 12.30 -12.42
C PHE A 2 12.53 12.83 -10.97
N LEU A 3 12.67 11.93 -9.99
CA LEU A 3 12.70 12.27 -8.55
C LEU A 3 13.79 13.28 -8.17
N THR A 4 14.98 13.13 -8.75
CA THR A 4 16.15 13.96 -8.42
C THR A 4 16.06 15.37 -8.97
N GLN A 5 15.19 15.63 -9.96
CA GLN A 5 15.05 16.95 -10.59
C GLN A 5 13.74 17.67 -10.22
N GLY A 6 12.66 16.93 -9.95
CA GLY A 6 11.31 17.51 -9.83
C GLY A 6 10.85 17.86 -8.41
N GLY A 7 11.42 17.25 -7.38
CA GLY A 7 10.93 17.38 -6.00
C GLY A 7 9.48 16.92 -5.81
N LEU A 8 8.92 17.09 -4.60
CA LEU A 8 7.57 16.60 -4.26
C LEU A 8 6.47 17.20 -5.15
N LYS A 9 6.58 18.47 -5.54
CA LYS A 9 5.56 19.15 -6.36
C LYS A 9 5.45 18.56 -7.77
N ALA A 10 6.57 18.25 -8.43
CA ALA A 10 6.54 17.62 -9.74
C ALA A 10 5.96 16.20 -9.65
N VAL A 11 6.32 15.44 -8.60
CA VAL A 11 5.78 14.09 -8.37
C VAL A 11 4.27 14.11 -8.26
N VAL A 12 3.71 15.05 -7.48
CA VAL A 12 2.25 15.18 -7.34
C VAL A 12 1.58 15.49 -8.68
N TRP A 13 2.15 16.39 -9.49
CA TRP A 13 1.59 16.69 -10.82
C TRP A 13 1.63 15.49 -11.76
N THR A 14 2.73 14.74 -11.78
CA THR A 14 2.80 13.52 -12.60
C THR A 14 1.84 12.44 -12.14
N ASP A 15 1.63 12.28 -10.84
CA ASP A 15 0.67 11.33 -10.30
C ASP A 15 -0.76 11.63 -10.82
N VAL A 16 -1.14 12.92 -10.92
CA VAL A 16 -2.45 13.33 -11.47
C VAL A 16 -2.61 12.90 -12.93
N PHE A 17 -1.60 13.14 -13.78
CA PHE A 17 -1.65 12.70 -15.18
C PHE A 17 -1.65 11.17 -15.31
N GLN A 18 -0.88 10.48 -14.47
CA GLN A 18 -0.77 9.03 -14.45
C GLN A 18 -2.11 8.34 -14.13
N VAL A 19 -2.93 8.91 -13.24
CA VAL A 19 -4.28 8.37 -12.97
C VAL A 19 -5.14 8.35 -14.25
N GLY A 20 -5.06 9.38 -15.08
CA GLY A 20 -5.79 9.42 -16.36
C GLY A 20 -5.35 8.29 -17.31
N ILE A 21 -4.04 8.07 -17.43
CA ILE A 21 -3.47 6.98 -18.24
C ILE A 21 -3.89 5.62 -17.68
N MET A 22 -3.93 5.46 -16.36
CA MET A 22 -4.38 4.23 -15.70
C MET A 22 -5.82 3.89 -16.05
N VAL A 23 -6.73 4.86 -15.91
CA VAL A 23 -8.15 4.67 -16.24
C VAL A 23 -8.33 4.37 -17.73
N ALA A 24 -7.60 5.05 -18.61
CA ALA A 24 -7.67 4.80 -20.05
C ALA A 24 -7.20 3.39 -20.42
N GLY A 25 -6.10 2.91 -19.84
CA GLY A 25 -5.58 1.56 -20.08
C GLY A 25 -6.48 0.45 -19.54
N PHE A 26 -7.14 0.63 -18.39
CA PHE A 26 -8.15 -0.33 -17.95
C PHE A 26 -9.39 -0.30 -18.85
N SER A 27 -9.85 0.89 -19.22
CA SER A 27 -11.04 1.06 -20.04
C SER A 27 -10.89 0.42 -21.41
N SER A 28 -9.72 0.53 -22.05
CA SER A 28 -9.47 -0.10 -23.37
C SER A 28 -9.61 -1.62 -23.31
N VAL A 29 -9.07 -2.26 -22.27
CA VAL A 29 -9.17 -3.71 -22.04
C VAL A 29 -10.61 -4.12 -21.77
N ILE A 30 -11.33 -3.39 -20.91
CA ILE A 30 -12.73 -3.69 -20.57
C ILE A 30 -13.62 -3.58 -21.82
N ILE A 31 -13.50 -2.47 -22.57
CA ILE A 31 -14.30 -2.23 -23.77
C ILE A 31 -14.07 -3.35 -24.78
N ARG A 32 -12.81 -3.71 -25.05
CA ARG A 32 -12.51 -4.77 -26.01
C ARG A 32 -12.99 -6.13 -25.53
N ALA A 33 -12.82 -6.47 -24.25
CA ALA A 33 -13.33 -7.72 -23.69
C ALA A 33 -14.85 -7.84 -23.81
N VAL A 34 -15.59 -6.75 -23.55
CA VAL A 34 -17.05 -6.70 -23.72
C VAL A 34 -17.46 -6.96 -25.17
N VAL A 35 -16.72 -6.41 -26.15
CA VAL A 35 -16.97 -6.66 -27.57
C VAL A 35 -16.70 -8.13 -27.92
N VAL A 36 -15.59 -8.70 -27.47
CA VAL A 36 -15.20 -10.10 -27.75
C VAL A 36 -16.22 -11.09 -27.15
N GLN A 37 -16.75 -10.80 -25.97
CA GLN A 37 -17.73 -11.65 -25.27
C GLN A 37 -19.20 -11.36 -25.63
N ASN A 38 -19.43 -10.51 -26.64
CA ASN A 38 -20.77 -10.09 -27.08
C ASN A 38 -21.63 -9.48 -25.96
N GLY A 39 -21.01 -8.79 -25.01
CA GLY A 39 -21.69 -8.06 -23.93
C GLY A 39 -21.11 -8.33 -22.55
N ILE A 40 -21.31 -7.37 -21.63
CA ILE A 40 -20.90 -7.49 -20.24
C ILE A 40 -21.71 -8.55 -19.48
N GLY A 41 -22.95 -8.81 -19.91
CA GLY A 41 -23.82 -9.83 -19.33
C GLY A 41 -23.20 -11.22 -19.39
N THR A 42 -22.57 -11.58 -20.52
CA THR A 42 -21.85 -12.85 -20.68
C THR A 42 -20.71 -12.98 -19.68
N ILE A 43 -19.90 -11.92 -19.52
CA ILE A 43 -18.74 -11.92 -18.60
C ILE A 43 -19.20 -12.14 -17.16
N VAL A 44 -20.26 -11.45 -16.75
CA VAL A 44 -20.83 -11.58 -15.40
C VAL A 44 -21.45 -12.97 -15.21
N ASN A 45 -22.17 -13.49 -16.20
CA ASN A 45 -22.81 -14.79 -16.13
C ASN A 45 -21.78 -15.94 -16.07
N ASP A 46 -20.75 -15.88 -16.91
CA ASP A 46 -19.62 -16.81 -16.88
C ASP A 46 -18.94 -16.78 -15.51
N SER A 47 -18.67 -15.59 -14.97
CA SER A 47 -18.06 -15.41 -13.66
C SER A 47 -18.93 -15.91 -12.51
N TYR A 48 -20.25 -15.78 -12.64
CA TYR A 48 -21.21 -16.31 -11.68
C TYR A 48 -21.19 -17.84 -11.65
N HIS A 49 -21.33 -18.48 -12.82
CA HIS A 49 -21.29 -19.94 -12.94
C HIS A 49 -19.91 -20.53 -12.62
N GLY A 50 -18.84 -19.78 -12.88
CA GLY A 50 -17.47 -20.11 -12.47
C GLY A 50 -17.19 -19.96 -10.98
N GLY A 51 -18.18 -19.54 -10.17
CA GLY A 51 -18.03 -19.37 -8.73
C GLY A 51 -17.07 -18.25 -8.33
N ARG A 52 -16.85 -17.25 -9.19
CA ARG A 52 -15.94 -16.13 -8.90
C ARG A 52 -16.63 -14.95 -8.23
N LEU A 53 -17.96 -14.88 -8.29
CA LEU A 53 -18.77 -13.82 -7.68
C LEU A 53 -19.24 -14.20 -6.26
N ASN A 54 -18.31 -14.58 -5.40
CA ASN A 54 -18.59 -14.93 -4.00
C ASN A 54 -18.42 -13.72 -3.09
N PHE A 55 -19.48 -12.92 -2.93
CA PHE A 55 -19.45 -11.72 -2.10
C PHE A 55 -19.60 -12.00 -0.60
N TRP A 56 -20.25 -13.10 -0.23
CA TRP A 56 -20.79 -13.33 1.11
C TRP A 56 -20.25 -14.60 1.79
N ASP A 57 -18.92 -14.85 1.73
CA ASP A 57 -18.31 -15.93 2.52
C ASP A 57 -18.08 -15.48 3.98
N PHE A 58 -19.07 -15.75 4.83
CA PHE A 58 -19.05 -15.40 6.26
C PHE A 58 -18.35 -16.43 7.16
N ASN A 59 -17.56 -17.34 6.59
CA ASN A 59 -16.84 -18.33 7.37
C ASN A 59 -15.86 -17.65 8.36
N PRO A 60 -16.00 -17.88 9.68
CA PRO A 60 -15.17 -17.22 10.68
C PRO A 60 -13.75 -17.80 10.79
N ASN A 61 -13.42 -18.85 10.03
CA ASN A 61 -12.11 -19.49 10.08
C ASN A 61 -11.00 -18.53 9.62
N PRO A 62 -10.07 -18.11 10.51
CA PRO A 62 -9.03 -17.14 10.17
C PRO A 62 -7.92 -17.72 9.28
N LEU A 63 -7.91 -19.04 9.09
CA LEU A 63 -6.97 -19.75 8.22
C LEU A 63 -7.40 -19.71 6.75
N GLN A 64 -8.65 -19.33 6.46
CA GLN A 64 -9.09 -19.19 5.09
C GLN A 64 -8.51 -17.93 4.48
N ARG A 65 -7.99 -18.06 3.25
CA ARG A 65 -7.28 -17.00 2.54
C ARG A 65 -8.12 -15.70 2.48
N HIS A 66 -9.36 -15.78 2.01
CA HIS A 66 -10.28 -14.66 1.87
C HIS A 66 -11.67 -15.03 2.39
N THR A 67 -12.15 -14.31 3.38
CA THR A 67 -13.52 -14.35 3.90
C THR A 67 -13.94 -12.93 4.26
N PHE A 68 -15.22 -12.73 4.53
CA PHE A 68 -15.71 -11.44 5.04
C PHE A 68 -14.89 -10.95 6.24
N TRP A 69 -14.59 -11.85 7.19
CA TRP A 69 -13.85 -11.53 8.40
C TRP A 69 -12.38 -11.21 8.14
N THR A 70 -11.70 -11.99 7.29
CA THR A 70 -10.28 -11.75 7.02
C THR A 70 -10.07 -10.43 6.28
N ILE A 71 -11.01 -10.05 5.40
CA ILE A 71 -10.99 -8.78 4.67
C ILE A 71 -11.38 -7.62 5.58
N VAL A 72 -12.47 -7.72 6.33
CA VAL A 72 -12.92 -6.62 7.19
C VAL A 72 -11.95 -6.41 8.34
N ILE A 73 -11.64 -7.43 9.13
CA ILE A 73 -10.76 -7.26 10.29
C ILE A 73 -9.31 -7.10 9.84
N GLY A 74 -8.76 -8.10 9.15
CA GLY A 74 -7.35 -8.07 8.71
C GLY A 74 -7.04 -6.92 7.75
N GLY A 75 -7.93 -6.68 6.80
CA GLY A 75 -7.81 -5.55 5.88
C GLY A 75 -7.89 -4.20 6.59
N THR A 76 -8.78 -4.00 7.58
CA THR A 76 -8.82 -2.73 8.32
C THR A 76 -7.48 -2.42 8.98
N PHE A 77 -6.87 -3.34 9.72
CA PHE A 77 -5.56 -3.09 10.33
C PHE A 77 -4.48 -2.80 9.28
N THR A 78 -4.48 -3.53 8.17
CA THR A 78 -3.53 -3.31 7.08
C THR A 78 -3.67 -1.92 6.47
N TRP A 79 -4.89 -1.53 6.09
CA TRP A 79 -5.17 -0.23 5.48
C TRP A 79 -5.01 0.93 6.46
N THR A 80 -5.37 0.76 7.73
CA THR A 80 -5.13 1.76 8.77
C THR A 80 -3.62 1.98 8.97
N GLY A 81 -2.79 0.95 8.91
CA GLY A 81 -1.34 1.10 8.93
C GLY A 81 -0.82 1.88 7.71
N ILE A 82 -1.30 1.53 6.51
CA ILE A 82 -0.90 2.18 5.26
C ILE A 82 -1.28 3.66 5.24
N TYR A 83 -2.49 4.03 5.66
CA TYR A 83 -2.92 5.42 5.62
C TYR A 83 -2.55 6.21 6.87
N GLY A 84 -2.53 5.57 8.05
CA GLY A 84 -2.35 6.27 9.33
C GLY A 84 -0.88 6.46 9.73
N VAL A 85 -0.01 5.53 9.36
CA VAL A 85 1.37 5.46 9.90
C VAL A 85 2.44 5.51 8.81
N ASN A 86 2.12 5.12 7.58
CA ASN A 86 3.09 5.13 6.49
C ASN A 86 3.52 6.56 6.14
N GLN A 87 4.84 6.80 6.16
CA GLN A 87 5.40 8.11 5.88
C GLN A 87 4.98 8.68 4.51
N SER A 88 4.88 7.84 3.48
CA SER A 88 4.48 8.29 2.14
C SER A 88 3.08 8.95 2.13
N GLN A 89 2.19 8.50 3.01
CA GLN A 89 0.84 9.07 3.14
C GLN A 89 0.82 10.24 4.12
N VAL A 90 1.48 10.11 5.27
CA VAL A 90 1.57 11.18 6.27
C VAL A 90 2.16 12.46 5.67
N GLN A 91 3.18 12.34 4.81
CA GLN A 91 3.78 13.48 4.09
C GLN A 91 2.78 14.23 3.22
N ARG A 92 1.82 13.53 2.59
CA ARG A 92 0.79 14.16 1.75
C ARG A 92 -0.21 14.96 2.61
N TYR A 93 -0.49 14.50 3.82
CA TYR A 93 -1.41 15.19 4.72
C TYR A 93 -0.80 16.47 5.28
N ILE A 94 0.46 16.43 5.71
CA ILE A 94 1.15 17.61 6.24
C ILE A 94 1.42 18.66 5.16
N ALA A 95 1.50 18.25 3.88
CA ALA A 95 1.63 19.18 2.75
C ALA A 95 0.33 19.94 2.43
N CYS A 96 -0.81 19.57 3.02
CA CYS A 96 -2.06 20.29 2.83
C CYS A 96 -2.10 21.58 3.65
N LYS A 97 -2.74 22.63 3.09
CA LYS A 97 -2.85 23.94 3.75
C LYS A 97 -3.63 23.89 5.06
N SER A 98 -4.66 23.04 5.14
CA SER A 98 -5.54 22.92 6.29
C SER A 98 -5.95 21.47 6.54
N ARG A 99 -6.41 21.19 7.77
CA ARG A 99 -6.94 19.87 8.16
C ARG A 99 -8.14 19.46 7.29
N LEU A 100 -8.97 20.41 6.86
CA LEU A 100 -10.10 20.13 5.96
C LEU A 100 -9.62 19.65 4.59
N HIS A 101 -8.60 20.30 4.01
CA HIS A 101 -8.01 19.88 2.75
C HIS A 101 -7.34 18.51 2.85
N ALA A 102 -6.65 18.20 3.95
CA ALA A 102 -6.10 16.87 4.19
C ALA A 102 -7.20 15.79 4.24
N LYS A 103 -8.32 16.06 4.93
CA LYS A 103 -9.49 15.16 4.95
C LYS A 103 -10.11 14.98 3.57
N MET A 104 -10.32 16.07 2.83
CA MET A 104 -10.85 16.00 1.46
C MET A 104 -9.95 15.20 0.52
N SER A 105 -8.62 15.37 0.64
CA SER A 105 -7.64 14.59 -0.13
C SER A 105 -7.80 13.08 0.12
N LEU A 106 -8.02 12.67 1.37
CA LEU A 106 -8.27 11.27 1.71
C LEU A 106 -9.55 10.73 1.08
N TYR A 107 -10.65 11.50 1.10
CA TYR A 107 -11.91 11.10 0.46
C TYR A 107 -11.82 11.01 -1.06
N ILE A 108 -11.13 11.95 -1.71
CA ILE A 108 -10.88 11.89 -3.16
C ILE A 108 -10.06 10.65 -3.51
N ASN A 109 -9.02 10.36 -2.72
CA ASN A 109 -8.22 9.15 -2.89
C ASN A 109 -9.06 7.87 -2.68
N LEU A 110 -9.98 7.85 -1.72
CA LEU A 110 -10.90 6.72 -1.51
C LEU A 110 -11.76 6.45 -2.76
N VAL A 111 -12.35 7.48 -3.34
CA VAL A 111 -13.16 7.36 -4.57
C VAL A 111 -12.30 6.87 -5.74
N GLY A 112 -11.10 7.45 -5.92
CA GLY A 112 -10.18 7.03 -6.97
C GLY A 112 -9.76 5.57 -6.83
N LEU A 113 -9.49 5.11 -5.60
CA LEU A 113 -9.16 3.72 -5.32
C LEU A 113 -10.33 2.78 -5.64
N TRP A 114 -11.57 3.14 -5.29
CA TRP A 114 -12.75 2.35 -5.65
C TRP A 114 -12.91 2.21 -7.16
N VAL A 115 -12.73 3.29 -7.91
CA VAL A 115 -12.81 3.26 -9.39
C VAL A 115 -11.73 2.34 -9.96
N ILE A 116 -10.47 2.50 -9.55
CA ILE A 116 -9.36 1.69 -10.06
C ILE A 116 -9.53 0.21 -9.69
N LEU A 117 -9.94 -0.10 -8.46
CA LEU A 117 -10.20 -1.49 -8.04
C LEU A 117 -11.39 -2.12 -8.76
N ALA A 118 -12.47 -1.36 -9.00
CA ALA A 118 -13.60 -1.82 -9.81
C ALA A 118 -13.15 -2.13 -11.25
N CYS A 119 -12.35 -1.27 -11.86
CA CYS A 119 -11.78 -1.52 -13.18
C CYS A 119 -10.88 -2.76 -13.21
N ALA A 120 -9.97 -2.90 -12.23
CA ALA A 120 -9.05 -4.04 -12.16
C ALA A 120 -9.80 -5.36 -11.94
N THR A 121 -10.83 -5.38 -11.09
CA THR A 121 -11.67 -6.56 -10.87
C THR A 121 -12.46 -6.93 -12.14
N LEU A 122 -13.05 -5.96 -12.84
CA LEU A 122 -13.70 -6.19 -14.12
C LEU A 122 -12.74 -6.76 -15.18
N CYS A 123 -11.50 -6.26 -15.26
CA CYS A 123 -10.47 -6.87 -16.12
C CYS A 123 -10.19 -8.33 -15.73
N GLY A 124 -10.11 -8.66 -14.44
CA GLY A 124 -9.94 -10.03 -13.96
C GLY A 124 -11.11 -10.96 -14.28
N LEU A 125 -12.35 -10.45 -14.21
CA LEU A 125 -13.55 -11.20 -14.63
C LEU A 125 -13.59 -11.41 -16.14
N SER A 126 -13.24 -10.38 -16.92
CA SER A 126 -13.09 -10.46 -18.37
C SER A 126 -12.04 -11.49 -18.79
N LEU A 127 -10.87 -11.49 -18.14
CA LEU A 127 -9.82 -12.48 -18.33
C LEU A 127 -10.37 -13.90 -18.14
N TYR A 128 -11.12 -14.12 -17.06
CA TYR A 128 -11.72 -15.43 -16.81
C TYR A 128 -12.76 -15.83 -17.86
N SER A 129 -13.70 -14.94 -18.20
CA SER A 129 -14.75 -15.25 -19.18
C SER A 129 -14.15 -15.62 -20.56
N ILE A 130 -13.07 -14.96 -20.96
CA ILE A 130 -12.34 -15.27 -22.20
C ILE A 130 -11.62 -16.62 -22.15
N TYR A 131 -10.99 -16.95 -21.03
CA TYR A 131 -10.20 -18.17 -20.86
C TYR A 131 -10.90 -19.27 -20.06
N LYS A 132 -12.23 -19.24 -19.93
CA LYS A 132 -12.97 -20.18 -19.07
C LYS A 132 -12.81 -21.64 -19.52
N ASP A 133 -12.74 -21.86 -20.83
CA ASP A 133 -12.63 -23.19 -21.45
C ASP A 133 -11.19 -23.57 -21.80
N CYS A 134 -10.30 -22.58 -21.87
CA CYS A 134 -8.87 -22.78 -22.10
C CYS A 134 -8.05 -21.80 -21.26
N ASP A 135 -7.63 -22.25 -20.08
CA ASP A 135 -6.78 -21.46 -19.18
C ASP A 135 -5.31 -21.49 -19.66
N PRO A 136 -4.73 -20.36 -20.10
CA PRO A 136 -3.39 -20.32 -20.68
C PRO A 136 -2.28 -20.60 -19.66
N TRP A 137 -2.55 -20.42 -18.36
CA TRP A 137 -1.59 -20.76 -17.30
C TRP A 137 -1.49 -22.27 -17.10
N THR A 138 -2.62 -22.97 -16.94
CA THR A 138 -2.68 -24.43 -16.78
C THR A 138 -2.26 -25.14 -18.07
N ALA A 139 -2.52 -24.55 -19.24
CA ALA A 139 -2.04 -25.01 -20.53
C ALA A 139 -0.53 -24.76 -20.77
N LYS A 140 0.20 -24.16 -19.81
CA LYS A 140 1.63 -23.82 -19.88
C LYS A 140 2.01 -22.87 -21.02
N GLN A 141 1.06 -22.09 -21.54
CA GLN A 141 1.34 -21.01 -22.49
C GLN A 141 1.91 -19.79 -21.78
N VAL A 142 1.59 -19.62 -20.49
CA VAL A 142 2.07 -18.55 -19.61
C VAL A 142 2.77 -19.14 -18.39
N SER A 143 3.96 -18.63 -18.06
CA SER A 143 4.78 -19.19 -16.97
C SER A 143 4.34 -18.75 -15.58
N ALA A 144 3.76 -17.55 -15.44
CA ALA A 144 3.36 -16.99 -14.14
C ALA A 144 1.98 -16.33 -14.19
N LEU A 145 1.22 -16.42 -13.09
CA LEU A 145 -0.13 -15.85 -12.99
C LEU A 145 -0.17 -14.34 -13.27
N ASP A 146 0.86 -13.61 -12.85
CA ASP A 146 0.95 -12.15 -13.03
C ASP A 146 1.18 -11.73 -14.51
N GLN A 147 1.50 -12.69 -15.39
CA GLN A 147 1.66 -12.46 -16.84
C GLN A 147 0.36 -12.64 -17.62
N LEU A 148 -0.72 -13.13 -16.99
CA LEU A 148 -2.01 -13.38 -17.66
C LEU A 148 -2.65 -12.12 -18.24
N MET A 149 -2.60 -11.01 -17.52
CA MET A 149 -3.20 -9.75 -18.00
C MET A 149 -2.44 -9.18 -19.21
N PRO A 150 -1.11 -9.06 -19.20
CA PRO A 150 -0.35 -8.71 -20.41
C PRO A 150 -0.60 -9.68 -21.58
N TYR A 151 -0.73 -10.98 -21.31
CA TYR A 151 -1.04 -11.98 -22.33
C TYR A 151 -2.41 -11.71 -22.97
N LEU A 152 -3.45 -11.52 -22.15
CA LEU A 152 -4.80 -11.17 -22.62
C LEU A 152 -4.75 -9.91 -23.50
N VAL A 153 -4.09 -8.86 -23.02
CA VAL A 153 -4.02 -7.58 -23.73
C VAL A 153 -3.45 -7.77 -25.14
N LEU A 154 -2.38 -8.55 -25.28
CA LEU A 154 -1.81 -8.86 -26.59
C LEU A 154 -2.80 -9.68 -27.44
N ASP A 155 -3.44 -10.67 -26.86
CA ASP A 155 -4.41 -11.53 -27.55
C ASP A 155 -5.60 -10.72 -28.12
N ILE A 156 -6.28 -9.94 -27.28
CA ILE A 156 -7.51 -9.24 -27.70
C ILE A 156 -7.27 -7.90 -28.40
N LEU A 157 -6.10 -7.26 -28.23
CA LEU A 157 -5.81 -5.91 -28.78
C LEU A 157 -4.72 -5.90 -29.86
N HIS A 158 -4.17 -7.05 -30.31
CA HIS A 158 -3.11 -7.06 -31.33
C HIS A 158 -3.49 -6.34 -32.63
N ASP A 159 -4.76 -6.40 -33.04
CA ASP A 159 -5.28 -5.74 -34.26
C ASP A 159 -5.31 -4.20 -34.16
N PHE A 160 -5.18 -3.64 -32.95
CA PHE A 160 -5.32 -2.21 -32.69
C PHE A 160 -3.98 -1.61 -32.26
N PRO A 161 -3.16 -1.13 -33.22
CA PRO A 161 -1.86 -0.57 -32.89
C PRO A 161 -2.00 0.59 -31.90
N GLY A 162 -1.14 0.59 -30.87
CA GLY A 162 -1.14 1.59 -29.80
C GLY A 162 -1.93 1.20 -28.54
N LEU A 163 -3.00 0.38 -28.64
CA LEU A 163 -3.78 -0.02 -27.45
C LEU A 163 -3.03 -0.99 -26.51
N PRO A 164 -2.26 -1.98 -26.99
CA PRO A 164 -1.37 -2.74 -26.11
C PRO A 164 -0.33 -1.85 -25.42
N GLY A 165 0.21 -0.86 -26.15
CA GLY A 165 1.13 0.14 -25.60
C GLY A 165 0.50 1.02 -24.52
N LEU A 166 -0.79 1.37 -24.67
CA LEU A 166 -1.55 2.11 -23.67
C LEU A 166 -1.70 1.31 -22.36
N PHE A 167 -1.95 0.00 -22.43
CA PHE A 167 -1.99 -0.86 -21.24
C PHE A 167 -0.62 -0.98 -20.56
N VAL A 168 0.45 -1.11 -21.34
CA VAL A 168 1.81 -1.11 -20.78
C VAL A 168 2.11 0.24 -20.12
N ALA A 169 1.72 1.35 -20.74
CA ALA A 169 1.84 2.69 -20.17
C ALA A 169 1.01 2.89 -18.88
N SER A 170 -0.19 2.31 -18.78
CA SER A 170 -0.99 2.35 -17.56
C SER A 170 -0.34 1.57 -16.41
N ALA A 171 0.21 0.38 -16.69
CA ALA A 171 0.93 -0.41 -15.71
C ALA A 171 2.19 0.32 -15.19
N TYR A 172 2.96 0.94 -16.09
CA TYR A 172 4.10 1.77 -15.71
C TYR A 172 3.69 3.01 -14.91
N SER A 173 2.57 3.66 -15.27
CA SER A 173 2.05 4.83 -14.55
C SER A 173 1.71 4.50 -13.09
N GLY A 174 1.00 3.40 -12.85
CA GLY A 174 0.68 2.96 -11.49
C GLY A 174 1.91 2.55 -10.67
N THR A 175 2.88 1.91 -11.32
CA THR A 175 4.14 1.53 -10.67
C THR A 175 5.00 2.75 -10.33
N LEU A 176 5.13 3.70 -11.27
CA LEU A 176 5.99 4.86 -11.13
C LEU A 176 5.50 5.81 -10.02
N SER A 177 4.20 6.08 -9.92
CA SER A 177 3.63 6.88 -8.81
C SER A 177 3.94 6.29 -7.42
N THR A 178 3.80 4.97 -7.30
CA THR A 178 4.02 4.23 -6.04
C THR A 178 5.50 4.20 -5.66
N VAL A 179 6.37 3.83 -6.62
CA VAL A 179 7.84 3.77 -6.41
C VAL A 179 8.39 5.17 -6.12
N SER A 180 7.94 6.18 -6.85
CA SER A 180 8.33 7.57 -6.66
C SER A 180 8.04 8.05 -5.22
N SER A 181 6.81 7.85 -4.76
CA SER A 181 6.40 8.24 -3.40
C SER A 181 7.16 7.47 -2.31
N SER A 182 7.42 6.19 -2.53
CA SER A 182 8.14 5.33 -1.58
C SER A 182 9.62 5.73 -1.45
N ILE A 183 10.31 5.97 -2.57
CA ILE A 183 11.71 6.41 -2.58
C ILE A 183 11.84 7.78 -1.91
N ASN A 184 10.94 8.72 -2.22
CA ASN A 184 10.96 10.04 -1.61
C ASN A 184 10.73 9.96 -0.09
N ALA A 185 9.79 9.13 0.37
CA ALA A 185 9.55 8.92 1.79
C ALA A 185 10.75 8.29 2.50
N LEU A 186 11.39 7.27 1.89
CA LEU A 186 12.60 6.64 2.43
C LEU A 186 13.76 7.62 2.52
N ALA A 187 14.02 8.39 1.46
CA ALA A 187 15.07 9.40 1.45
C ALA A 187 14.84 10.45 2.55
N ALA A 188 13.60 10.93 2.69
CA ALA A 188 13.23 11.89 3.73
C ALA A 188 13.45 11.33 5.15
N VAL A 189 13.02 10.09 5.41
CA VAL A 189 13.20 9.41 6.71
C VAL A 189 14.67 9.22 7.02
N THR A 190 15.49 8.76 6.07
CA THR A 190 16.93 8.60 6.30
C THR A 190 17.59 9.94 6.62
N VAL A 191 17.24 10.98 5.88
CA VAL A 191 17.85 12.30 6.05
C VAL A 191 17.45 12.94 7.38
N GLU A 192 16.16 12.97 7.70
CA GLU A 192 15.64 13.62 8.91
C GLU A 192 15.88 12.80 10.18
N ASP A 193 15.76 11.47 10.12
CA ASP A 193 15.79 10.63 11.32
C ASP A 193 17.17 9.98 11.57
N LEU A 194 17.99 9.74 10.53
CA LEU A 194 19.28 9.05 10.67
C LEU A 194 20.50 9.92 10.37
N ILE A 195 20.39 10.98 9.56
CA ILE A 195 21.54 11.83 9.22
C ILE A 195 21.53 13.09 10.08
N LYS A 196 20.47 13.89 10.00
CA LYS A 196 20.37 15.20 10.67
C LYS A 196 20.63 15.17 12.19
N PRO A 197 20.21 14.14 12.97
CA PRO A 197 20.48 14.11 14.41
C PRO A 197 21.97 13.95 14.75
N TYR A 198 22.75 13.31 13.88
CA TYR A 198 24.17 13.06 14.09
C TYR A 198 25.06 14.17 13.51
N PHE A 199 24.55 14.95 12.55
CA PHE A 199 25.25 16.08 11.95
C PHE A 199 24.63 17.41 12.41
N LYS A 200 25.20 18.02 13.45
CA LYS A 200 24.86 19.38 13.86
C LYS A 200 25.28 20.36 12.75
N SER A 201 24.31 20.99 12.09
CA SER A 201 24.42 22.10 11.11
C SER A 201 24.85 21.79 9.65
N LEU A 202 24.19 20.84 8.99
CA LEU A 202 24.22 20.76 7.53
C LEU A 202 23.42 21.91 6.89
N SER A 203 23.99 22.59 5.89
CA SER A 203 23.27 23.58 5.07
C SER A 203 22.16 22.90 4.27
N GLU A 204 21.01 23.57 4.11
CA GLU A 204 19.87 23.12 3.30
C GLU A 204 20.26 22.63 1.90
N LYS A 205 21.23 23.29 1.25
CA LYS A 205 21.75 22.86 -0.05
C LYS A 205 22.42 21.48 0.03
N LYS A 206 23.25 21.25 1.05
CA LYS A 206 23.92 19.97 1.27
C LYS A 206 22.89 18.89 1.63
N LEU A 207 21.89 19.23 2.44
CA LEU A 207 20.81 18.32 2.82
C LEU A 207 20.00 17.87 1.60
N SER A 208 19.68 18.79 0.70
CA SER A 208 19.01 18.50 -0.58
C SER A 208 19.85 17.57 -1.47
N TRP A 209 21.16 17.82 -1.62
CA TRP A 209 22.06 16.92 -2.36
C TRP A 209 22.14 15.53 -1.74
N ILE A 210 22.20 15.43 -0.40
CA ILE A 210 22.18 14.15 0.30
C ILE A 210 20.86 13.42 0.06
N SER A 211 19.72 14.12 0.16
CA SER A 211 18.39 13.55 -0.12
C SER A 211 18.27 13.03 -1.55
N MET A 212 18.80 13.77 -2.54
CA MET A 212 18.88 13.31 -3.93
C MET A 212 19.77 12.07 -4.08
N GLY A 213 20.91 12.03 -3.40
CA GLY A 213 21.81 10.87 -3.38
C GLY A 213 21.14 9.65 -2.75
N MET A 214 20.43 9.81 -1.64
CA MET A 214 19.64 8.74 -1.00
C MET A 214 18.52 8.24 -1.90
N SER A 215 17.84 9.15 -2.62
CA SER A 215 16.81 8.77 -3.60
C SER A 215 17.38 7.90 -4.73
N LEU A 216 18.59 8.23 -5.22
CA LEU A 216 19.28 7.40 -6.22
C LEU A 216 19.65 6.03 -5.65
N PHE A 217 20.21 5.99 -4.43
CA PHE A 217 20.56 4.74 -3.75
C PHE A 217 19.34 3.81 -3.60
N TYR A 218 18.23 4.31 -3.07
CA TYR A 218 17.00 3.51 -2.93
C TYR A 218 16.41 3.10 -4.29
N GLY A 219 16.60 3.89 -5.34
CA GLY A 219 16.26 3.50 -6.71
C GLY A 219 17.06 2.28 -7.18
N VAL A 220 18.37 2.25 -6.94
CA VAL A 220 19.23 1.09 -7.27
C VAL A 220 18.83 -0.14 -6.45
N VAL A 221 18.58 0.03 -5.15
CA VAL A 221 18.10 -1.06 -4.27
C VAL A 221 16.76 -1.61 -4.77
N CYS A 222 15.84 -0.74 -5.21
CA CYS A 222 14.55 -1.16 -5.77
C CYS A 222 14.71 -2.02 -7.03
N ILE A 223 15.66 -1.68 -7.91
CA ILE A 223 15.98 -2.49 -9.11
C ILE A 223 16.54 -3.86 -8.72
N ALA A 224 17.44 -3.91 -7.73
CA ALA A 224 17.97 -5.17 -7.22
C ALA A 224 16.87 -6.05 -6.61
N MET A 225 15.95 -5.46 -5.84
CA MET A 225 14.81 -6.15 -5.25
C MET A 225 13.83 -6.67 -6.30
N ALA A 226 13.70 -6.02 -7.46
CA ALA A 226 12.85 -6.51 -8.55
C ALA A 226 13.32 -7.88 -9.10
N ALA A 227 14.64 -8.13 -9.11
CA ALA A 227 15.19 -9.42 -9.49
C ALA A 227 14.90 -10.53 -8.47
N VAL A 228 14.76 -10.18 -7.18
CA VAL A 228 14.31 -11.13 -6.15
C VAL A 228 12.80 -11.36 -6.26
N ALA A 229 12.04 -10.30 -6.55
CA ALA A 229 10.59 -10.37 -6.72
C ALA A 229 10.18 -11.30 -7.86
N SER A 230 10.97 -11.42 -8.94
CA SER A 230 10.69 -12.35 -10.05
C SER A 230 10.76 -13.83 -9.66
N LEU A 231 11.36 -14.15 -8.50
CA LEU A 231 11.40 -15.50 -7.93
C LEU A 231 10.22 -15.76 -6.98
N MET A 232 9.44 -14.74 -6.65
CA MET A 232 8.29 -14.86 -5.77
C MET A 232 7.08 -15.41 -6.55
N GLY A 233 6.17 -16.08 -5.84
CA GLY A 233 4.89 -16.51 -6.41
C GLY A 233 3.94 -15.32 -6.64
N ALA A 234 2.69 -15.43 -6.20
CA ALA A 234 1.74 -14.32 -6.31
C ALA A 234 2.25 -13.02 -5.65
N LEU A 235 2.67 -12.07 -6.48
CA LEU A 235 3.35 -10.83 -6.05
C LEU A 235 2.48 -9.98 -5.12
N LEU A 236 1.19 -9.86 -5.44
CA LEU A 236 0.22 -9.10 -4.62
C LEU A 236 0.13 -9.64 -3.19
N GLN A 237 0.07 -10.96 -3.04
CA GLN A 237 0.01 -11.60 -1.73
C GLN A 237 1.32 -11.35 -0.98
N ALA A 238 2.47 -11.54 -1.62
CA ALA A 238 3.76 -11.31 -1.00
C ALA A 238 3.91 -9.85 -0.51
N ALA A 239 3.52 -8.88 -1.32
CA ALA A 239 3.57 -7.46 -0.95
C ALA A 239 2.67 -7.15 0.27
N LEU A 240 1.42 -7.63 0.27
CA LEU A 240 0.50 -7.42 1.39
C LEU A 240 0.96 -8.14 2.66
N SER A 241 1.57 -9.33 2.55
CA SER A 241 2.19 -10.01 3.68
C SER A 241 3.30 -9.17 4.30
N ILE A 242 4.18 -8.57 3.48
CA ILE A 242 5.27 -7.71 3.97
C ILE A 242 4.71 -6.45 4.64
N PHE A 243 3.71 -5.80 4.03
CA PHE A 243 3.01 -4.68 4.66
C PHE A 243 2.40 -5.08 6.01
N GLY A 244 1.81 -6.27 6.12
CA GLY A 244 1.28 -6.77 7.38
C GLY A 244 2.36 -7.03 8.42
N MET A 245 3.43 -7.74 8.05
CA MET A 245 4.51 -8.12 8.96
C MET A 245 5.25 -6.91 9.57
N VAL A 246 5.52 -5.89 8.76
CA VAL A 246 6.28 -4.71 9.19
C VAL A 246 5.35 -3.59 9.65
N GLY A 247 4.25 -3.37 8.93
CA GLY A 247 3.30 -2.29 9.21
C GLY A 247 2.42 -2.55 10.44
N GLY A 248 2.08 -3.81 10.74
CA GLY A 248 1.27 -4.16 11.91
C GLY A 248 1.89 -3.72 13.24
N PRO A 249 3.15 -4.10 13.54
CA PRO A 249 3.84 -3.66 14.75
C PRO A 249 4.01 -2.13 14.84
N LEU A 250 4.29 -1.46 13.72
CA LEU A 250 4.35 0.01 13.67
C LEU A 250 2.99 0.64 13.99
N LEU A 251 1.90 0.11 13.41
CA LEU A 251 0.55 0.54 13.78
C LEU A 251 0.28 0.34 15.27
N GLY A 252 0.71 -0.79 15.84
CA GLY A 252 0.61 -1.06 17.28
C GLY A 252 1.36 -0.05 18.13
N LEU A 253 2.56 0.36 17.72
CA LEU A 253 3.36 1.37 18.42
C LEU A 253 2.65 2.73 18.44
N PHE A 254 2.16 3.20 17.29
CA PHE A 254 1.43 4.46 17.21
C PHE A 254 0.10 4.39 17.97
N ALA A 255 -0.65 3.30 17.84
CA ALA A 255 -1.89 3.08 18.57
C ALA A 255 -1.65 3.08 20.09
N LEU A 256 -0.60 2.42 20.56
CA LEU A 256 -0.22 2.40 21.97
C LEU A 256 0.06 3.82 22.49
N GLY A 257 0.86 4.62 21.76
CA GLY A 257 1.19 5.99 22.16
C GLY A 257 0.00 6.96 22.15
N ILE A 258 -0.92 6.79 21.20
CA ILE A 258 -2.08 7.68 21.03
C ILE A 258 -3.23 7.31 21.99
N LEU A 259 -3.41 6.02 22.29
CA LEU A 259 -4.56 5.52 23.06
C LEU A 259 -4.25 5.28 24.54
N CYS A 260 -2.99 5.00 24.91
CA CYS A 260 -2.63 4.63 26.27
C CYS A 260 -1.80 5.74 26.94
N SER A 261 -2.40 6.48 27.85
CA SER A 261 -1.75 7.57 28.60
C SER A 261 -0.66 7.12 29.60
N PHE A 262 -0.46 5.81 29.76
CA PHE A 262 0.56 5.24 30.64
C PHE A 262 1.65 4.50 29.84
N ALA A 263 1.61 4.54 28.51
CA ALA A 263 2.63 3.93 27.67
C ALA A 263 3.94 4.72 27.77
N ASN A 264 5.04 4.02 28.08
CA ASN A 264 6.38 4.60 28.20
C ASN A 264 7.32 4.07 27.12
N GLY A 265 8.49 4.72 26.96
CA GLY A 265 9.44 4.37 25.90
C GLY A 265 9.95 2.93 25.96
N VAL A 266 10.11 2.35 27.16
CA VAL A 266 10.56 0.96 27.33
C VAL A 266 9.49 -0.02 26.86
N GLY A 267 8.24 0.15 27.30
CA GLY A 267 7.14 -0.72 26.85
C GLY A 267 6.85 -0.55 25.37
N ALA A 268 6.90 0.68 24.84
CA ALA A 268 6.78 0.94 23.42
C ALA A 268 7.86 0.21 22.59
N PHE A 269 9.12 0.26 23.01
CA PHE A 269 10.22 -0.43 22.33
C PHE A 269 10.09 -1.95 22.41
N VAL A 270 9.88 -2.50 23.61
CA VAL A 270 9.75 -3.97 23.79
C VAL A 270 8.53 -4.49 23.04
N GLY A 271 7.40 -3.80 23.11
CA GLY A 271 6.19 -4.15 22.35
C GLY A 271 6.44 -4.15 20.84
N LEU A 272 7.12 -3.13 20.30
CA LEU A 272 7.46 -3.08 18.87
C LEU A 272 8.31 -4.29 18.46
N ILE A 273 9.38 -4.58 19.20
CA ILE A 273 10.28 -5.71 18.89
C ILE A 273 9.55 -7.05 19.00
N SER A 274 8.75 -7.25 20.05
CA SER A 274 7.97 -8.49 20.21
C SER A 274 6.96 -8.70 19.10
N GLY A 275 6.21 -7.65 18.73
CA GLY A 275 5.25 -7.73 17.62
C GLY A 275 5.94 -7.99 16.29
N PHE A 276 7.08 -7.34 16.04
CA PHE A 276 7.89 -7.55 14.83
C PHE A 276 8.42 -8.99 14.73
N VAL A 277 8.99 -9.53 15.81
CA VAL A 277 9.52 -10.90 15.84
C VAL A 277 8.40 -11.92 15.59
N VAL A 278 7.25 -11.79 16.25
CA VAL A 278 6.15 -12.76 16.07
C VAL A 278 5.55 -12.65 14.66
N SER A 279 5.40 -11.43 14.13
CA SER A 279 4.88 -11.22 12.78
C SER A 279 5.82 -11.80 11.72
N LEU A 280 7.13 -11.60 11.87
CA LEU A 280 8.13 -12.22 11.00
C LEU A 280 8.13 -13.75 11.12
N TRP A 281 8.02 -14.30 12.33
CA TRP A 281 7.95 -15.74 12.53
C TRP A 281 6.76 -16.34 11.77
N VAL A 282 5.56 -15.78 11.96
CA VAL A 282 4.35 -16.28 11.26
C VAL A 282 4.48 -16.10 9.76
N GLY A 283 4.88 -14.91 9.30
CA GLY A 283 4.91 -14.61 7.88
C GLY A 283 5.99 -15.39 7.12
N ILE A 284 7.21 -15.52 7.65
CA ILE A 284 8.26 -16.38 7.06
C ILE A 284 7.81 -17.84 7.09
N GLY A 285 7.22 -18.30 8.20
CA GLY A 285 6.66 -19.64 8.34
C GLY A 285 5.59 -19.94 7.27
N SER A 286 4.69 -18.99 6.98
CA SER A 286 3.65 -19.12 5.95
C SER A 286 4.19 -19.22 4.51
N GLN A 287 5.37 -18.64 4.26
CA GLN A 287 6.01 -18.68 2.94
C GLN A 287 6.78 -19.99 2.73
N ILE A 288 7.39 -20.52 3.79
CA ILE A 288 8.07 -21.82 3.78
C ILE A 288 7.04 -22.95 3.72
N TYR A 289 6.04 -22.90 4.60
CA TYR A 289 4.96 -23.89 4.69
C TYR A 289 3.68 -23.34 4.08
N ARG A 290 3.57 -23.48 2.75
CA ARG A 290 2.38 -22.98 2.03
C ARG A 290 1.09 -23.61 2.60
N PRO A 291 0.02 -22.80 2.78
CA PRO A 291 -1.27 -23.31 3.25
C PRO A 291 -1.83 -24.39 2.32
N LEU A 292 -2.50 -25.40 2.89
CA LEU A 292 -3.11 -26.50 2.15
C LEU A 292 -4.22 -26.00 1.20
N PRO A 293 -4.50 -26.71 0.08
CA PRO A 293 -5.57 -26.38 -0.86
C PRO A 293 -6.94 -26.17 -0.21
N GLU A 294 -7.24 -26.88 0.88
CA GLU A 294 -8.48 -26.73 1.66
C GLU A 294 -8.65 -25.32 2.27
N ARG A 295 -7.53 -24.64 2.56
CA ARG A 295 -7.50 -23.29 3.14
C ARG A 295 -7.50 -22.20 2.07
N THR A 296 -6.92 -22.50 0.90
CA THR A 296 -6.83 -21.55 -0.23
C THR A 296 -8.02 -21.64 -1.18
N LYS A 297 -8.79 -22.74 -1.16
CA LYS A 297 -9.96 -23.02 -2.00
C LYS A 297 -9.74 -22.59 -3.46
N PRO A 298 -8.75 -23.15 -4.16
CA PRO A 298 -8.52 -22.80 -5.56
C PRO A 298 -9.75 -23.16 -6.38
N LEU A 299 -10.16 -22.26 -7.27
CA LEU A 299 -11.24 -22.52 -8.22
C LEU A 299 -10.74 -23.39 -9.36
N TYR A 300 -11.63 -24.20 -9.92
CA TYR A 300 -11.33 -25.08 -11.05
C TYR A 300 -10.99 -24.28 -12.32
N LEU A 301 -10.00 -24.75 -13.06
CA LEU A 301 -9.56 -24.21 -14.35
C LEU A 301 -9.63 -25.33 -15.39
N SER A 302 -10.11 -25.01 -16.59
CA SER A 302 -10.28 -25.98 -17.69
C SER A 302 -9.23 -25.79 -18.78
N ILE A 303 -8.81 -26.89 -19.40
CA ILE A 303 -7.98 -26.91 -20.61
C ILE A 303 -8.71 -27.57 -21.79
N ALA A 304 -9.99 -27.89 -21.64
CA ALA A 304 -10.75 -28.69 -22.61
C ALA A 304 -10.88 -28.02 -23.99
N GLY A 305 -10.93 -26.68 -24.02
CA GLY A 305 -10.99 -25.88 -25.24
C GLY A 305 -9.62 -25.49 -25.80
N CYS A 306 -8.51 -25.91 -25.18
CA CYS A 306 -7.18 -25.57 -25.68
C CYS A 306 -6.82 -26.42 -26.89
N ASN A 307 -6.44 -25.76 -28.00
CA ASN A 307 -5.93 -26.44 -29.18
C ASN A 307 -4.47 -26.85 -28.96
N ILE A 308 -4.26 -27.86 -28.11
CA ILE A 308 -2.93 -28.41 -27.82
C ILE A 308 -2.56 -29.25 -29.05
N THR A 309 -1.84 -28.65 -30.00
CA THR A 309 -1.22 -29.40 -31.08
C THR A 309 -0.36 -30.48 -30.44
N SER A 310 -0.77 -31.73 -30.62
CA SER A 310 -0.07 -32.94 -30.18
C SER A 310 1.24 -33.11 -30.98
N GLY A 311 2.16 -32.16 -30.82
CA GLY A 311 3.54 -32.30 -31.25
C GLY A 311 4.30 -33.01 -30.15
N ASN A 312 4.57 -34.31 -30.35
CA ASN A 312 5.62 -35.10 -29.69
C ASN A 312 6.06 -34.63 -28.29
N LEU A 313 5.11 -34.53 -27.35
CA LEU A 313 5.41 -34.83 -25.96
C LEU A 313 5.27 -36.35 -25.84
N THR A 314 6.24 -37.07 -26.41
CA THR A 314 6.77 -38.19 -25.65
C THR A 314 7.11 -37.58 -24.30
N SER A 315 6.31 -37.93 -23.31
CA SER A 315 6.63 -37.75 -21.92
C SER A 315 7.89 -38.55 -21.63
N THR A 316 9.05 -38.07 -22.08
CA THR A 316 10.17 -38.02 -21.17
C THR A 316 9.70 -37.08 -20.08
N GLU A 317 9.07 -37.68 -19.07
CA GLU A 317 9.13 -37.11 -17.74
C GLU A 317 10.60 -36.80 -17.54
N ASN A 318 10.99 -35.53 -17.69
CA ASN A 318 12.16 -35.06 -16.99
C ASN A 318 11.81 -35.31 -15.52
N PRO A 319 12.52 -36.20 -14.80
CA PRO A 319 12.28 -36.46 -13.39
C PRO A 319 12.83 -35.29 -12.56
N LEU A 320 12.57 -34.06 -13.02
CA LEU A 320 13.00 -32.81 -12.42
C LEU A 320 11.83 -31.83 -12.23
N THR A 321 10.60 -32.24 -12.54
CA THR A 321 9.39 -31.44 -12.23
C THR A 321 8.29 -32.21 -11.49
N THR A 322 8.35 -33.54 -11.43
CA THR A 322 7.87 -34.30 -10.28
C THR A 322 8.91 -34.12 -9.17
N MET A 323 8.49 -33.53 -8.04
CA MET A 323 9.30 -33.26 -6.84
C MET A 323 10.04 -31.91 -6.76
N PHE A 324 9.29 -30.80 -6.72
CA PHE A 324 9.43 -29.92 -5.54
C PHE A 324 8.40 -30.33 -4.48
N SER A 325 8.28 -31.63 -4.22
CA SER A 325 8.37 -32.03 -2.84
C SER A 325 9.75 -31.59 -2.43
N THR A 326 9.80 -30.45 -1.72
CA THR A 326 10.74 -30.35 -0.62
C THR A 326 10.84 -31.74 0.01
N PRO A 327 12.03 -32.21 0.44
CA PRO A 327 12.10 -33.44 1.23
C PRO A 327 10.95 -33.39 2.22
N ALA A 328 10.23 -34.48 2.42
CA ALA A 328 9.10 -34.53 3.35
C ALA A 328 9.63 -34.15 4.74
N VAL A 329 9.83 -32.85 4.96
CA VAL A 329 9.96 -32.20 6.23
C VAL A 329 8.59 -32.49 6.79
N GLU A 330 8.53 -33.45 7.71
CA GLU A 330 7.33 -33.75 8.48
C GLU A 330 6.63 -32.43 8.75
N ARG A 331 5.48 -32.23 8.11
CA ARG A 331 4.78 -30.95 8.15
C ARG A 331 4.43 -30.73 9.62
N PRO A 332 5.07 -29.78 10.32
CA PRO A 332 4.87 -29.67 11.75
C PRO A 332 3.42 -29.28 12.03
N ALA A 333 2.85 -29.68 13.16
CA ALA A 333 1.46 -29.32 13.51
C ALA A 333 1.22 -27.78 13.54
N LEU A 334 2.30 -26.99 13.73
CA LEU A 334 2.26 -25.53 13.58
C LEU A 334 1.98 -25.08 12.13
N ALA A 335 2.38 -25.84 11.12
CA ALA A 335 2.18 -25.49 9.72
C ALA A 335 0.70 -25.45 9.33
N ASP A 336 -0.13 -26.31 9.91
CA ASP A 336 -1.56 -26.41 9.56
C ASP A 336 -2.44 -25.38 10.27
N ASN A 337 -1.93 -24.80 11.37
CA ASN A 337 -2.64 -23.80 12.15
C ASN A 337 -1.91 -22.46 12.08
N TRP A 338 -0.75 -22.35 12.73
CA TRP A 338 -0.03 -21.09 12.93
C TRP A 338 0.48 -20.47 11.62
N TYR A 339 1.07 -21.28 10.73
CA TYR A 339 1.57 -20.79 9.44
C TYR A 339 0.51 -20.74 8.33
N SER A 340 -0.67 -21.32 8.57
CA SER A 340 -1.81 -21.27 7.64
C SER A 340 -2.72 -20.06 7.89
N LEU A 341 -2.38 -19.16 8.81
CA LEU A 341 -3.11 -17.92 9.06
C LEU A 341 -3.18 -17.07 7.78
N SER A 342 -4.34 -16.50 7.48
CA SER A 342 -4.48 -15.59 6.34
C SER A 342 -3.48 -14.44 6.47
N TYR A 343 -2.78 -14.14 5.37
CA TYR A 343 -1.78 -13.08 5.34
C TYR A 343 -2.34 -11.68 5.70
N LEU A 344 -3.65 -11.48 5.53
CA LEU A 344 -4.33 -10.24 5.93
C LEU A 344 -4.34 -10.05 7.46
N TYR A 345 -4.23 -11.13 8.24
CA TYR A 345 -4.17 -11.06 9.70
C TYR A 345 -2.76 -10.81 10.24
N PHE A 346 -1.71 -10.80 9.40
CA PHE A 346 -0.35 -10.53 9.89
C PHE A 346 -0.26 -9.13 10.50
N SER A 347 -0.93 -8.14 9.90
CA SER A 347 -1.02 -6.79 10.45
C SER A 347 -1.70 -6.79 11.82
N THR A 348 -2.88 -7.41 11.91
CA THR A 348 -3.66 -7.52 13.16
C THR A 348 -2.86 -8.19 14.27
N LEU A 349 -2.22 -9.33 13.96
CA LEU A 349 -1.40 -10.07 14.92
C LEU A 349 -0.25 -9.19 15.44
N GLY A 350 0.48 -8.54 14.54
CA GLY A 350 1.58 -7.64 14.90
C GLY A 350 1.12 -6.48 15.76
N THR A 351 0.04 -5.81 15.38
CA THR A 351 -0.55 -4.70 16.14
C THR A 351 -0.97 -5.13 17.54
N LEU A 352 -1.71 -6.23 17.65
CA LEU A 352 -2.20 -6.72 18.94
C LEU A 352 -1.07 -7.10 19.87
N ILE A 353 -0.06 -7.83 19.38
CA ILE A 353 1.09 -8.22 20.21
C ILE A 353 1.86 -6.98 20.68
N THR A 354 2.10 -6.02 19.79
CA THR A 354 2.79 -4.78 20.16
C THR A 354 2.03 -4.01 21.23
N VAL A 355 0.72 -3.87 21.11
CA VAL A 355 -0.11 -3.18 22.11
C VAL A 355 -0.13 -3.95 23.43
N LEU A 356 -0.35 -5.27 23.41
CA LEU A 356 -0.46 -6.09 24.61
C LEU A 356 0.85 -6.13 25.40
N VAL A 357 1.96 -6.43 24.73
CA VAL A 357 3.29 -6.45 25.37
C VAL A 357 3.68 -5.05 25.81
N GLY A 358 3.38 -4.03 24.99
CA GLY A 358 3.67 -2.64 25.34
C GLY A 358 2.94 -2.16 26.58
N ILE A 359 1.65 -2.45 26.71
CA ILE A 359 0.85 -2.16 27.91
C ILE A 359 1.45 -2.88 29.12
N LEU A 360 1.71 -4.19 29.01
CA LEU A 360 2.22 -4.99 30.12
C LEU A 360 3.55 -4.43 30.65
N ILE A 361 4.51 -4.20 29.75
CA ILE A 361 5.83 -3.69 30.12
C ILE A 361 5.75 -2.26 30.62
N SER A 362 4.93 -1.39 30.02
CA SER A 362 4.75 -0.02 30.51
C SER A 362 4.15 0.04 31.91
N LEU A 363 3.22 -0.85 32.25
CA LEU A 363 2.71 -0.96 33.62
C LEU A 363 3.79 -1.44 34.59
N LEU A 364 4.58 -2.45 34.22
CA LEU A 364 5.66 -2.99 35.05
C LEU A 364 6.81 -1.98 35.27
N THR A 365 7.08 -1.12 34.28
CA THR A 365 8.17 -0.14 34.31
C THR A 365 7.72 1.25 34.80
N GLY A 366 6.52 1.35 35.40
CA GLY A 366 6.07 2.54 36.10
C GLY A 366 5.48 3.64 35.23
N GLY A 367 4.89 3.29 34.08
CA GLY A 367 4.27 4.24 33.14
C GLY A 367 3.15 5.11 33.74
N LEU A 368 2.49 4.66 34.80
CA LEU A 368 1.48 5.44 35.54
C LEU A 368 2.04 6.69 36.24
N LYS A 369 3.37 6.82 36.36
CA LYS A 369 4.03 7.98 36.98
C LYS A 369 4.33 9.11 35.99
N GLN A 370 4.00 8.95 34.71
CA GLN A 370 4.31 9.92 33.67
C GLN A 370 3.27 11.04 33.62
N ASN A 371 3.75 12.27 33.42
CA ASN A 371 2.90 13.43 33.19
C ASN A 371 2.90 13.73 31.69
N ILE A 372 1.80 13.41 31.00
CA ILE A 372 1.70 13.47 29.53
C ILE A 372 0.84 14.67 29.13
N ASP A 373 1.26 15.41 28.10
CA ASP A 373 0.40 16.44 27.49
C ASP A 373 -0.78 15.75 26.78
N HIS A 374 -1.99 15.97 27.31
CA HIS A 374 -3.22 15.38 26.79
C HIS A 374 -3.51 15.71 25.32
N ARG A 375 -2.85 16.72 24.73
CA ARG A 375 -2.99 17.07 23.31
C ARG A 375 -2.45 16.02 22.35
N PHE A 376 -1.56 15.13 22.80
CA PHE A 376 -1.04 14.03 21.96
C PHE A 376 -1.87 12.76 22.02
N LEU A 377 -2.84 12.70 22.93
CA LEU A 377 -3.75 11.56 23.08
C LEU A 377 -5.01 11.78 22.25
N LEU A 378 -5.55 10.69 21.70
CA LEU A 378 -6.83 10.77 21.00
C LEU A 378 -7.95 11.00 22.04
N THR A 379 -8.54 12.19 22.02
CA THR A 379 -9.64 12.52 22.92
C THR A 379 -10.99 12.11 22.32
N LYS A 380 -12.01 11.98 23.19
CA LYS A 380 -13.40 11.74 22.73
C LYS A 380 -13.91 12.88 21.84
N GLU A 381 -13.45 14.11 22.06
CA GLU A 381 -13.80 15.28 21.27
C GLU A 381 -13.22 15.21 19.85
N ASP A 382 -12.01 14.67 19.68
CA ASP A 382 -11.42 14.42 18.37
C ASP A 382 -12.20 13.37 17.57
N PHE A 383 -12.72 12.35 18.25
CA PHE A 383 -13.57 11.35 17.61
C PHE A 383 -14.92 11.94 17.20
N LEU A 384 -15.59 12.67 18.09
CA LEU A 384 -16.93 13.25 17.85
C LEU A 384 -16.91 14.41 16.83
N SER A 385 -15.84 15.22 16.82
CA SER A 385 -15.69 16.32 15.85
C SER A 385 -15.57 15.83 14.40
N ASN A 386 -15.15 14.59 14.17
CA ASN A 386 -15.12 13.99 12.83
C ASN A 386 -16.52 13.65 12.28
N PHE A 387 -17.51 13.41 13.14
CA PHE A 387 -18.90 13.14 12.75
C PHE A 387 -19.77 14.40 12.71
N SER A 388 -19.32 15.48 13.36
CA SER A 388 -19.95 16.79 13.35
C SER A 388 -19.56 17.57 12.09
N TRP A 389 -20.10 17.19 10.93
CA TRP A 389 -19.90 17.92 9.67
C TRP A 389 -20.58 19.32 9.66
N ALA A 390 -21.36 19.65 10.70
CA ALA A 390 -22.29 20.80 10.72
C ALA A 390 -22.14 21.79 11.90
N LYS A 391 -21.04 21.77 12.67
CA LYS A 391 -20.75 22.90 13.58
C LYS A 391 -19.90 23.93 12.86
N SER A 392 -20.61 24.91 12.29
CA SER A 392 -20.12 26.23 11.86
C SER A 392 -18.92 26.67 12.69
N GLU A 393 -17.85 27.06 12.00
CA GLU A 393 -16.76 27.85 12.56
C GLU A 393 -17.37 28.96 13.42
N LYS A 394 -17.14 28.88 14.74
CA LYS A 394 -17.46 30.02 15.60
C LYS A 394 -16.62 31.19 15.09
N LYS A 395 -17.29 32.19 14.49
CA LYS A 395 -16.73 33.52 14.26
C LYS A 395 -16.07 33.99 15.54
N VAL A 396 -14.75 34.06 15.54
CA VAL A 396 -14.00 34.79 16.56
C VAL A 396 -14.20 36.26 16.21
N GLU A 397 -14.98 36.97 17.03
CA GLU A 397 -15.08 38.43 16.94
C GLU A 397 -13.69 39.05 17.07
N VAL A 398 -13.32 39.82 16.06
CA VAL A 398 -12.11 40.63 16.02
C VAL A 398 -12.30 41.78 16.99
N LEU A 399 -11.87 41.61 18.24
CA LEU A 399 -11.75 42.71 19.20
C LEU A 399 -10.29 43.17 19.27
N ASN A 400 -10.07 44.34 18.65
CA ASN A 400 -8.97 45.30 18.87
C ASN A 400 -7.54 44.74 18.96
N TRP A 401 -6.87 44.76 17.80
CA TRP A 401 -5.44 44.50 17.69
C TRP A 401 -4.61 45.67 18.27
N LYS A 402 -3.92 45.44 19.39
CA LYS A 402 -2.72 46.19 19.78
C LYS A 402 -1.50 45.28 19.59
N PRO A 403 -0.40 45.74 19.00
CA PRO A 403 0.75 44.89 18.75
C PRO A 403 1.50 44.66 20.07
N PHE A 404 1.50 43.44 20.57
CA PHE A 404 2.55 42.97 21.47
C PHE A 404 2.92 41.52 21.18
N THR A 405 4.18 41.26 21.48
CA THR A 405 5.06 40.19 21.02
C THR A 405 4.79 38.82 21.66
N VAL A 406 5.14 37.77 20.89
CA VAL A 406 5.37 36.37 21.30
C VAL A 406 4.14 35.46 21.55
N ALA A 407 4.16 34.37 20.77
CA ALA A 407 3.60 33.03 20.99
C ALA A 407 2.08 32.77 20.91
N ALA A 408 1.78 31.85 19.96
CA ALA A 408 0.74 30.82 19.97
C ALA A 408 -0.73 31.22 19.69
N LYS A 409 -1.22 30.85 18.49
CA LYS A 409 -2.20 29.76 18.26
C LYS A 409 -2.85 29.90 16.88
N GLY A 410 -2.62 28.90 16.04
CA GLY A 410 -3.24 28.70 14.73
C GLY A 410 -2.36 27.73 13.93
N THR A 411 -2.70 26.44 13.92
CA THR A 411 -1.92 25.40 13.20
C THR A 411 -2.27 25.44 11.71
N ASP A 412 -1.89 26.52 11.05
CA ASP A 412 -1.60 26.50 9.62
C ASP A 412 -0.15 26.00 9.47
N ASN A 413 0.11 25.18 8.45
CA ASN A 413 1.45 24.67 8.20
C ASN A 413 2.43 25.85 8.00
N PRO A 414 3.41 26.07 8.90
CA PRO A 414 4.33 27.21 8.80
C PRO A 414 5.23 27.14 7.56
N ALA A 415 5.36 25.98 6.92
CA ALA A 415 6.09 25.82 5.66
C ALA A 415 5.38 26.47 4.45
N PHE A 416 4.11 26.87 4.59
CA PHE A 416 3.32 27.47 3.50
C PHE A 416 2.48 28.65 4.00
N SER A 417 3.02 29.48 4.91
CA SER A 417 2.42 30.80 5.14
C SER A 417 2.52 31.63 3.85
N HIS A 418 1.52 32.47 3.59
CA HIS A 418 1.35 33.24 2.35
C HIS A 418 2.54 34.13 1.93
N ILE A 419 3.60 34.20 2.72
CA ILE A 419 4.79 35.02 2.47
C ILE A 419 5.62 34.50 1.28
N GLU A 420 5.60 33.20 0.96
CA GLU A 420 6.31 32.68 -0.24
C GLU A 420 5.54 32.87 -1.56
N MET A 421 4.27 33.29 -1.53
CA MET A 421 3.47 33.50 -2.75
C MET A 421 3.58 34.93 -3.33
N ASP A 422 4.08 35.90 -2.56
CA ASP A 422 4.22 37.30 -3.02
C ASP A 422 5.65 37.68 -3.48
N VAL A 423 6.64 36.79 -3.34
CA VAL A 423 8.03 37.09 -3.75
C VAL A 423 8.23 37.02 -5.27
N ALA A 424 7.22 36.57 -6.03
CA ALA A 424 7.26 36.51 -7.49
C ALA A 424 6.63 37.74 -8.20
N SER A 425 6.16 38.77 -7.47
CA SER A 425 5.46 39.92 -8.09
C SER A 425 6.00 41.30 -7.74
N ASN A 426 7.26 41.43 -7.31
CA ASN A 426 7.94 42.73 -7.24
C ASN A 426 9.29 42.70 -8.00
N THR A 427 9.22 42.48 -9.31
CA THR A 427 10.13 43.17 -10.22
C THR A 427 9.77 44.65 -10.22
N ASN A 428 10.53 45.47 -9.50
CA ASN A 428 11.00 46.80 -9.91
C ASN A 428 11.89 47.42 -8.83
N GLU A 429 13.11 47.77 -9.26
CA GLU A 429 14.00 48.84 -8.79
C GLU A 429 14.18 49.05 -7.26
N VAL A 430 15.43 48.95 -6.78
CA VAL A 430 16.29 50.11 -6.46
C VAL A 430 17.58 49.61 -5.77
N ASN A 431 18.70 50.04 -6.35
CA ASN A 431 20.06 50.21 -5.83
C ASN A 431 20.36 49.98 -4.34
N GLY A 432 21.53 49.39 -4.07
CA GLY A 432 22.47 50.02 -3.11
C GLY A 432 23.08 49.15 -2.01
N LEU A 433 24.38 48.89 -2.19
CA LEU A 433 25.45 48.74 -1.18
C LEU A 433 25.53 47.53 -0.22
N ARG A 434 26.74 46.91 -0.29
CA ARG A 434 27.59 46.33 0.78
C ARG A 434 27.24 46.86 2.19
N ILE A 435 27.26 46.03 3.24
CA ILE A 435 28.39 45.23 3.79
C ILE A 435 27.90 43.88 4.30
#